data_AF-A0A5Q0BRN9-F1
#
_entry.id   AF-A0A5Q0BRN9-F1
#
_cell.length_a   1.000
_cell.length_b   1.000
_cell.length_c   1.000
_cell.angle_alpha   90.00
_cell.angle_beta   90.00
_cell.angle_gamma   90.00
#
_symmetry.space_group_name_H-M   'P 1'
#
loop_
_entity.id
_entity.type
_entity.pdbx_description
1 polymer ?
#
loop_
_entity_poly.entity_id
_entity_poly.type
_entity_poly.pdbx_seq_one_letter_code
_entity_poly.pdbx_strand_id
1 'polypeptide(L)'
;MRGVCITAQGSDNDFVSRFFAPKFGISEDPVTCSAHCELAPYWSSRLGKTTLAAWQASKRGGEVLCEMNGDRVILSGHAVTFMDAEIDVEMF
;
A
#
# COMPACT_ATOMS: atom_id res chain seq x y z
N MET A 1 -1.22 16.90 8.08
CA MET A 1 -0.54 16.08 7.04
C MET A 1 0.14 14.91 7.73
N ARG A 2 -0.25 13.67 7.41
CA ARG A 2 0.26 12.43 8.04
C ARG A 2 1.56 11.92 7.38
N GLY A 3 1.68 12.08 6.07
CA GLY A 3 2.87 11.74 5.31
C GLY A 3 2.80 12.36 3.93
N VAL A 4 3.75 12.01 3.08
CA VAL A 4 3.81 12.39 1.67
C VAL A 4 3.84 11.12 0.84
N CYS A 5 2.89 11.01 -0.09
CA CYS A 5 2.91 9.96 -1.10
C CYS A 5 3.37 10.55 -2.43
N ILE A 6 4.29 9.85 -3.10
CA ILE A 6 4.68 10.12 -4.48
C ILE A 6 4.25 8.94 -5.35
N THR A 7 3.76 9.21 -6.55
CA THR A 7 3.23 8.18 -7.45
C THR A 7 3.52 8.50 -8.91
N ALA A 8 3.60 7.46 -9.73
CA ALA A 8 3.77 7.55 -11.18
C ALA A 8 3.10 6.35 -11.85
N GLN A 9 2.90 6.41 -13.17
CA GLN A 9 2.46 5.25 -13.94
C GLN A 9 3.58 4.20 -13.92
N GLY A 10 3.23 2.93 -13.75
CA GLY A 10 4.21 1.85 -13.74
C GLY A 10 4.61 1.40 -15.15
N SER A 11 5.77 0.76 -15.26
CA SER A 11 6.20 0.05 -16.48
C SER A 11 5.57 -1.33 -16.58
N ASP A 12 5.61 -2.07 -15.47
CA ASP A 12 5.19 -3.47 -15.36
C ASP A 12 3.93 -3.64 -14.48
N ASN A 13 3.46 -2.54 -13.89
CA ASN A 13 2.27 -2.44 -13.06
C ASN A 13 1.44 -1.23 -13.54
N ASP A 14 0.19 -1.11 -13.09
CA ASP A 14 -0.66 0.02 -13.48
C ASP A 14 -0.14 1.34 -12.88
N PHE A 15 0.31 1.30 -11.63
CA PHE A 15 1.00 2.44 -11.02
C PHE A 15 1.99 2.01 -9.94
N VAL A 16 2.92 2.93 -9.65
CA VAL A 16 3.89 2.79 -8.56
C VAL A 16 3.71 3.89 -7.53
N SER A 17 4.09 3.62 -6.28
CA SER A 17 4.09 4.62 -5.22
C SER A 17 5.27 4.49 -4.26
N ARG A 18 5.55 5.57 -3.50
CA ARG A 18 6.37 5.55 -2.28
C ARG A 18 5.72 6.44 -1.23
N PHE A 19 5.89 6.11 0.05
CA PHE A 19 5.25 6.82 1.15
C PHE A 19 6.25 7.16 2.26
N PHE A 20 6.32 8.45 2.62
CA PHE A 20 7.25 8.97 3.62
C PHE A 20 6.50 9.65 4.77
N ALA A 21 6.84 9.31 6.01
CA ALA A 21 6.17 9.85 7.18
C ALA A 21 7.16 10.23 8.31
N PRO A 22 8.16 11.09 8.03
CA PRO A 22 9.26 11.37 8.96
C PRO A 22 8.79 12.00 10.29
N LYS A 23 7.65 12.70 10.28
CA LYS A 23 7.04 13.26 11.49
C LYS A 23 6.60 12.19 12.50
N PHE A 24 6.45 10.94 12.07
CA PHE A 24 6.14 9.80 12.92
C PHE A 24 7.35 8.88 13.15
N GLY A 25 8.57 9.35 12.86
CA GLY A 25 9.78 8.54 12.97
C GLY A 25 9.94 7.47 11.88
N ILE A 26 9.04 7.45 10.89
CA ILE A 26 9.09 6.52 9.76
C ILE A 26 9.72 7.25 8.57
N SER A 27 11.00 6.98 8.30
CA SER A 27 11.68 7.55 7.14
C SER A 27 10.93 7.24 5.85
N GLU A 28 10.60 5.96 5.64
CA GLU A 28 9.80 5.44 4.52
C GLU A 28 9.03 4.21 5.01
N ASP A 29 7.73 4.16 4.73
CA ASP A 29 6.90 3.00 5.05
C ASP A 29 6.98 2.00 3.88
N PRO A 30 7.31 0.71 4.12
CA PRO A 30 7.52 -0.24 3.03
C PRO A 30 6.29 -0.48 2.14
N VAL A 31 5.10 -0.58 2.75
CA VAL A 31 3.81 -0.77 2.05
C VAL A 31 2.70 -0.10 2.87
N THR A 32 1.99 0.85 2.27
CA THR A 32 1.00 1.69 2.96
C THR A 32 -0.38 1.53 2.31
N CYS A 33 -1.16 0.57 2.79
CA CYS A 33 -2.50 0.31 2.24
C CYS A 33 -3.42 1.53 2.30
N SER A 34 -3.37 2.33 3.37
CA SER A 34 -4.22 3.52 3.50
C SER A 34 -3.99 4.57 2.41
N ALA A 35 -2.76 4.69 1.89
CA ALA A 35 -2.47 5.57 0.75
C ALA A 35 -3.18 5.10 -0.53
N HIS A 36 -3.37 3.79 -0.69
CA HIS A 36 -4.02 3.21 -1.86
C HIS A 36 -5.53 3.49 -1.91
N CYS A 37 -6.16 3.85 -0.78
CA CYS A 37 -7.53 4.37 -0.77
C CYS A 37 -7.68 5.70 -1.54
N GLU A 38 -6.60 6.48 -1.67
CA GLU A 38 -6.58 7.72 -2.45
C GLU A 38 -5.97 7.51 -3.85
N LEU A 39 -4.95 6.67 -3.96
CA LEU A 39 -4.26 6.41 -5.23
C LEU A 39 -5.11 5.57 -6.20
N ALA A 40 -5.84 4.57 -5.72
CA ALA A 40 -6.61 3.69 -6.59
C ALA A 40 -7.72 4.43 -7.36
N PRO A 41 -8.55 5.31 -6.74
CA PRO A 41 -9.52 6.12 -7.49
C PRO A 41 -8.84 7.06 -8.49
N TYR A 42 -7.72 7.67 -8.12
CA TYR A 42 -6.96 8.56 -8.98
C TYR A 42 -6.44 7.85 -10.24
N TRP A 43 -5.80 6.69 -10.08
CA TRP A 43 -5.28 5.92 -11.21
C TRP A 43 -6.37 5.19 -11.98
N SER A 44 -7.43 4.72 -11.32
CA SER A 44 -8.62 4.17 -11.96
C SER A 44 -9.21 5.16 -12.96
N SER A 45 -9.41 6.40 -12.54
CA SER A 45 -9.93 7.48 -13.40
C SER A 45 -9.01 7.79 -14.57
N ARG A 46 -7.68 7.77 -14.37
CA ARG A 46 -6.70 8.07 -15.43
C ARG A 46 -6.51 6.94 -16.43
N LEU A 47 -6.58 5.70 -15.98
CA LEU A 47 -6.29 4.51 -16.79
C LEU A 47 -7.57 3.85 -17.34
N GLY A 48 -8.75 4.22 -16.82
CA GLY A 48 -10.01 3.61 -17.22
C GLY A 48 -10.17 2.17 -16.74
N LYS A 49 -9.54 1.80 -15.62
CA LYS A 49 -9.54 0.43 -15.06
C LYS A 49 -10.21 0.39 -13.71
N THR A 50 -10.99 -0.66 -13.44
CA THR A 50 -11.61 -0.91 -12.12
C THR A 50 -10.73 -1.76 -11.21
N THR A 51 -9.86 -2.58 -11.79
CA THR A 51 -8.86 -3.38 -11.06
C THR A 51 -7.47 -2.93 -11.49
N LEU A 52 -6.65 -2.57 -10.51
CA LEU A 52 -5.32 -2.00 -10.71
C LEU A 52 -4.29 -2.80 -9.93
N ALA A 53 -3.22 -3.21 -10.60
CA ALA A 53 -2.03 -3.76 -9.95
C ALA A 53 -1.10 -2.60 -9.57
N ALA A 54 -0.87 -2.41 -8.27
CA ALA A 54 0.01 -1.36 -7.75
C ALA A 54 1.30 -1.94 -7.17
N TRP A 55 2.40 -1.21 -7.31
CA TRP A 55 3.67 -1.56 -6.68
C TRP A 55 4.20 -0.42 -5.80
N GLN A 56 4.33 -0.64 -4.50
CA GLN A 56 4.99 0.31 -3.61
C GLN A 56 6.50 0.10 -3.64
N ALA A 57 7.19 0.96 -4.38
CA ALA A 57 8.62 0.89 -4.70
C ALA A 57 9.52 1.35 -3.54
N SER A 58 9.24 0.88 -2.32
CA SER A 58 10.16 1.02 -1.19
C SER A 58 11.38 0.10 -1.38
N LYS A 59 12.39 0.21 -0.50
CA LYS A 59 13.55 -0.72 -0.53
C LYS A 59 13.13 -2.20 -0.43
N ARG A 60 12.05 -2.51 0.28
CA ARG A 60 11.54 -3.89 0.42
C ARG A 60 10.62 -4.27 -0.75
N GLY A 61 9.93 -3.29 -1.33
CA GLY A 61 8.90 -3.54 -2.32
C GLY A 61 7.62 -4.09 -1.71
N GLY A 62 6.54 -4.00 -2.47
CA GLY A 62 5.29 -4.67 -2.12
C GLY A 62 4.21 -4.43 -3.16
N GLU A 63 3.55 -5.53 -3.53
CA GLU A 63 2.41 -5.51 -4.43
C GLU A 63 1.12 -5.23 -3.64
N VAL A 64 0.24 -4.41 -4.23
CA VAL A 64 -1.10 -4.16 -3.72
C VAL A 64 -2.07 -4.23 -4.89
N LEU A 65 -3.01 -5.18 -4.85
CA LEU A 65 -4.11 -5.21 -5.79
C LEU A 65 -5.22 -4.28 -5.27
N CYS A 66 -5.67 -3.37 -6.14
CA CYS A 66 -6.71 -2.41 -5.81
C CYS A 66 -7.93 -2.65 -6.72
N GLU A 67 -9.10 -2.87 -6.11
CA GLU A 67 -10.37 -3.02 -6.83
C GLU A 67 -11.35 -1.92 -6.42
N MET A 68 -11.84 -1.17 -7.41
CA MET A 68 -12.89 -0.19 -7.24
C MET A 68 -14.24 -0.90 -7.09
N ASN A 69 -14.89 -0.73 -5.94
CA ASN A 69 -16.21 -1.25 -5.63
C ASN A 69 -17.13 -0.11 -5.18
N GLY A 70 -17.66 0.62 -6.16
CA GLY A 70 -18.47 1.83 -5.91
C GLY A 70 -17.65 2.93 -5.25
N ASP A 71 -18.05 3.32 -4.02
CA ASP A 71 -17.37 4.32 -3.20
C ASP A 71 -16.23 3.74 -2.34
N ARG A 72 -15.94 2.44 -2.49
CA ARG A 72 -14.90 1.73 -1.74
C ARG A 72 -13.79 1.21 -2.63
N VAL A 73 -12.62 1.05 -2.01
CA VAL A 73 -11.47 0.36 -2.59
C VAL A 73 -11.24 -0.90 -1.77
N ILE A 74 -11.27 -2.06 -2.43
CA ILE A 74 -10.85 -3.33 -1.85
C ILE A 74 -9.35 -3.46 -2.12
N LEU A 75 -8.58 -3.68 -1.06
CA LEU A 75 -7.13 -3.86 -1.12
C LEU A 75 -6.79 -5.28 -0.74
N SER A 76 -5.97 -5.94 -1.56
CA SER A 76 -5.46 -7.28 -1.27
C SER A 76 -3.97 -7.40 -1.61
N GLY A 77 -3.34 -8.37 -0.98
CA GLY A 77 -1.92 -8.66 -1.14
C GLY A 77 -1.55 -9.98 -0.48
N HIS A 78 -0.34 -10.45 -0.74
CA HIS A 78 0.17 -11.68 -0.16
C HIS A 78 0.81 -11.43 1.21
N ALA A 79 0.66 -12.40 2.12
CA ALA A 79 1.32 -12.41 3.42
C ALA A 79 2.25 -13.62 3.52
N VAL A 80 3.36 -13.45 4.24
CA VAL A 80 4.32 -14.52 4.53
C VAL A 80 4.59 -14.52 6.03
N THR A 81 4.38 -15.66 6.69
CA THR A 81 4.70 -15.84 8.11
C THR A 81 6.22 -15.88 8.27
N PHE A 82 6.77 -14.90 8.99
CA PHE A 82 8.22 -14.84 9.30
C PHE A 82 8.59 -15.66 10.54
N MET A 83 7.72 -15.65 11.55
CA MET A 83 7.91 -16.32 12.83
C MET A 83 6.56 -16.83 13.32
N ASP A 84 6.59 -17.99 13.95
CA ASP A 84 5.50 -18.57 14.73
C ASP A 84 6.05 -18.89 16.13
N ALA A 85 5.37 -18.42 17.18
CA ALA A 85 5.87 -18.46 18.56
C ALA A 85 4.73 -18.30 19.57
N GLU A 86 4.97 -18.76 20.80
CA GLU A 86 4.08 -18.58 21.94
C GLU A 86 4.47 -17.30 22.72
N ILE A 87 3.46 -16.53 23.15
CA ILE A 87 3.66 -15.36 24.01
C ILE A 87 3.11 -15.70 25.39
N ASP A 88 4.00 -15.83 26.37
CA ASP A 88 3.62 -15.98 27.77
C ASP A 88 3.20 -14.61 28.34
N VAL A 89 2.00 -14.56 28.91
CA VAL A 89 1.46 -13.36 29.55
C VAL A 89 1.26 -13.64 31.02
N GLU A 90 2.21 -13.23 31.87
CA GLU A 90 2.04 -13.27 33.32
C GLU A 90 1.01 -12.21 33.73
N MET A 91 -0.06 -12.63 34.43
CA MET A 91 -0.99 -11.70 35.07
C MET A 91 -0.45 -11.37 36.47
N PHE A 92 -0.19 -10.08 36.72
CA PHE A 92 0.15 -9.54 38.05
C PHE A 92 -1.06 -9.50 38.99
#